data_AF-A0A4Y9L185-F1
#
_entry.id   AF-A0A4Y9L185-F1
#
_cell.length_a   1.000
_cell.length_b   1.000
_cell.length_c   1.000
_cell.angle_alpha   90.00
_cell.angle_beta   90.00
_cell.angle_gamma   90.00
#
_symmetry.space_group_name_H-M   'P 1'
#
loop_
_entity.id
_entity.type
_entity.pdbx_description
1 polymer ?
#
loop_
_entity_poly.entity_id
_entity_poly.type
_entity_poly.pdbx_seq_one_letter_code
_entity_poly.pdbx_strand_id
1 'polypeptide(L)' 'MKILDDANAELCRHRDLALTAYARRLLARGADIDGEEFRADLSKYAGELEAWRSKALEGLQQLVEAMMERPSATLH' A
#
# COMPACT_ATOMS: atom_id res chain seq x y z
N MET A 1 12.22 8.12 -10.20
CA MET A 1 13.43 8.32 -9.36
C MET A 1 13.62 7.01 -8.65
N LYS A 2 14.71 6.26 -8.92
CA LYS A 2 14.79 4.81 -8.63
C LYS A 2 14.29 4.41 -7.23
N ILE A 3 14.57 5.21 -6.20
CA ILE A 3 14.13 4.98 -4.82
C ILE A 3 12.60 4.98 -4.66
N LEU A 4 11.89 5.93 -5.28
CA LEU A 4 10.42 6.00 -5.24
C LEU A 4 9.79 4.86 -6.04
N ASP A 5 10.42 4.46 -7.14
CA ASP A 5 9.96 3.35 -7.97
C ASP A 5 10.09 2.02 -7.20
N ASP A 6 11.23 1.80 -6.53
CA ASP A 6 11.47 0.63 -5.68
C ASP A 6 10.53 0.59 -4.46
N ALA A 7 10.28 1.75 -3.83
CA ALA A 7 9.37 1.85 -2.70
C ALA A 7 7.91 1.58 -3.11
N ASN A 8 7.47 2.10 -4.26
CA ASN A 8 6.15 1.81 -4.82
C ASN A 8 5.99 0.31 -5.10
N ALA A 9 7.03 -0.35 -5.62
CA ALA A 9 7.01 -1.80 -5.84
C ALA A 9 6.85 -2.58 -4.53
N GLU A 10 7.52 -2.17 -3.45
CA GLU A 10 7.37 -2.79 -2.13
C GLU A 10 5.98 -2.55 -1.53
N LEU A 11 5.44 -1.34 -1.64
CA LEU A 11 4.08 -1.04 -1.18
C LEU A 11 3.02 -1.87 -1.92
N CYS A 12 3.18 -2.08 -3.23
CA CYS A 12 2.35 -3.00 -4.01
C CYS A 12 2.44 -4.45 -3.49
N ARG A 13 3.66 -4.94 -3.21
CA ARG A 13 3.85 -6.29 -2.64
C ARG A 13 3.13 -6.44 -1.30
N HIS A 14 3.25 -5.46 -0.41
CA HIS A 14 2.57 -5.49 0.88
C HIS A 14 1.04 -5.46 0.74
N ARG A 15 0.50 -4.64 -0.17
CA ARG A 15 -0.93 -4.62 -0.49
C ARG A 15 -1.42 -6.01 -0.91
N ASP A 16 -0.74 -6.65 -1.85
CA ASP A 16 -1.17 -7.94 -2.41
C ASP A 16 -1.06 -9.07 -1.38
N LEU A 17 -0.02 -9.05 -0.53
CA LEU A 17 0.12 -9.97 0.59
C LEU A 17 -0.99 -9.81 1.62
N ALA A 18 -1.32 -8.58 2.00
CA ALA A 18 -2.40 -8.28 2.95
C ALA A 18 -3.76 -8.72 2.38
N LEU A 19 -4.03 -8.43 1.10
CA LEU A 19 -5.25 -8.85 0.42
C LEU A 19 -5.38 -10.38 0.39
N THR A 20 -4.30 -11.08 0.07
CA THR A 20 -4.25 -12.55 0.09
C THR A 20 -4.52 -13.12 1.48
N ALA A 21 -3.90 -12.54 2.52
CA ALA A 21 -4.11 -12.96 3.89
C ALA A 21 -5.56 -12.74 4.35
N TYR A 22 -6.17 -11.63 3.94
CA TYR A 22 -7.57 -11.33 4.25
C TYR A 22 -8.53 -12.29 3.55
N ALA A 23 -8.33 -12.56 2.25
CA ALA A 23 -9.11 -13.57 1.53
C ALA A 23 -9.05 -14.94 2.23
N ARG A 24 -7.84 -15.39 2.61
CA ARG A 24 -7.68 -16.64 3.37
C ARG A 24 -8.43 -16.63 4.70
N ARG A 25 -8.44 -15.51 5.40
CA ARG A 25 -9.20 -15.35 6.66
C ARG A 25 -10.70 -15.45 6.45
N LEU A 26 -11.24 -14.87 5.38
CA LEU A 26 -12.66 -14.99 5.04
C LEU A 26 -13.02 -16.45 4.74
N LEU A 27 -12.22 -17.13 3.92
CA LEU A 27 -12.43 -18.55 3.59
C LEU A 27 -12.36 -19.44 4.84
N ALA A 28 -11.41 -19.19 5.75
CA ALA A 28 -11.29 -19.93 7.01
C ALA A 28 -12.50 -19.74 7.95
N ARG A 29 -13.30 -18.69 7.75
CA ARG A 29 -14.56 -18.45 8.46
C ARG A 29 -15.77 -19.09 7.79
N GLY A 30 -15.56 -19.81 6.68
CA GLY A 30 -16.61 -20.45 5.91
C GLY A 30 -17.28 -19.53 4.88
N ALA A 31 -16.68 -18.39 4.53
CA ALA A 31 -17.20 -17.57 3.44
C ALA A 31 -17.15 -18.35 2.12
N ASP A 32 -18.23 -18.25 1.35
CA ASP A 32 -18.29 -18.78 -0.02
C ASP A 32 -17.41 -17.93 -0.93
N ILE A 33 -16.44 -18.56 -1.62
CA ILE A 33 -15.50 -17.87 -2.52
C ILE A 33 -16.21 -17.21 -3.71
N ASP A 34 -17.33 -17.79 -4.14
CA ASP A 34 -18.15 -17.27 -5.23
C ASP A 34 -19.26 -16.34 -4.71
N GLY A 35 -19.42 -16.26 -3.39
CA GLY A 35 -20.44 -15.48 -2.70
C GLY A 35 -20.28 -13.96 -2.90
N GLU A 36 -21.42 -13.28 -2.99
CA GLU A 36 -21.44 -11.81 -3.11
C GLU A 36 -20.85 -11.11 -1.89
N GLU A 37 -21.08 -11.65 -0.69
CA GLU A 37 -20.54 -11.10 0.55
C GLU A 37 -19.01 -11.17 0.59
N PHE A 38 -18.43 -12.31 0.18
CA PHE A 38 -16.98 -12.47 0.06
C PHE A 38 -16.39 -11.45 -0.93
N ARG A 39 -17.02 -11.31 -2.11
CA ARG A 39 -16.59 -10.35 -3.14
C ARG A 39 -16.70 -8.91 -2.64
N ALA A 40 -17.78 -8.56 -1.94
CA ALA A 40 -17.98 -7.23 -1.37
C ALA A 40 -16.94 -6.90 -0.29
N ASP A 41 -16.71 -7.81 0.65
CA ASP A 41 -15.72 -7.64 1.72
C ASP A 41 -14.30 -7.53 1.16
N LEU A 42 -13.96 -8.39 0.20
CA LEU A 42 -12.65 -8.38 -0.44
C LEU A 42 -12.43 -7.10 -1.25
N SER A 43 -13.45 -6.64 -1.98
CA SER A 43 -13.39 -5.40 -2.75
C SER A 43 -13.25 -4.17 -1.84
N LYS A 44 -13.99 -4.15 -0.72
CA LYS A 44 -13.89 -3.07 0.26
C LYS A 44 -12.48 -3.01 0.85
N TYR A 45 -11.95 -4.15 1.28
CA TYR A 45 -10.60 -4.21 1.85
C TYR A 45 -9.51 -3.86 0.83
N ALA A 46 -9.66 -4.29 -0.43
CA ALA A 46 -8.76 -3.88 -1.50
C ALA A 46 -8.73 -2.35 -1.68
N GLY A 47 -9.89 -1.69 -1.60
CA GLY A 47 -9.99 -0.23 -1.65
C GLY A 47 -9.29 0.45 -0.46
N GLU A 48 -9.45 -0.08 0.75
CA GLU A 48 -8.77 0.42 1.95
C GLU A 48 -7.23 0.30 1.84
N LEU A 49 -6.74 -0.83 1.32
CA LEU A 49 -5.31 -1.04 1.10
C LEU A 49 -4.76 -0.13 0.00
N GLU A 50 -5.53 0.14 -1.04
CA GLU A 50 -5.14 1.06 -2.12
C GLU A 50 -5.05 2.51 -1.64
N ALA A 51 -5.98 2.94 -0.78
CA ALA A 51 -5.93 4.23 -0.13
C ALA A 51 -4.70 4.35 0.79
N TRP A 52 -4.42 3.30 1.57
CA TRP A 52 -3.22 3.23 2.40
C TRP A 52 -1.93 3.33 1.56
N ARG A 53 -1.84 2.54 0.48
CA ARG A 53 -0.70 2.53 -0.45
C ARG A 53 -0.44 3.92 -1.02
N SER A 54 -1.50 4.57 -1.51
CA SER A 54 -1.41 5.89 -2.14
C SER A 54 -0.91 6.95 -1.15
N LYS A 55 -1.46 6.95 0.07
CA LYS A 55 -1.02 7.87 1.14
C LYS A 55 0.43 7.64 1.57
N ALA A 56 0.86 6.37 1.63
CA ALA A 56 2.24 6.03 1.96
C ALA A 56 3.21 6.51 0.88
N LEU A 57 2.88 6.31 -0.40
CA LEU A 57 3.70 6.77 -1.52
C LEU A 57 3.80 8.30 -1.58
N GLU A 58 2.69 9.00 -1.34
CA GLU A 58 2.67 10.47 -1.23
C GLU A 58 3.60 10.96 -0.12
N GLY A 59 3.53 10.36 1.07
CA GLY A 59 4.41 10.71 2.19
C GLY A 59 5.90 10.46 1.88
N LEU A 60 6.21 9.40 1.15
CA LEU A 60 7.58 9.12 0.70
C LEU A 60 8.06 10.14 -0.33
N GLN A 61 7.19 10.57 -1.25
CA GLN A 61 7.50 11.62 -2.21
C GLN A 61 7.80 12.94 -1.50
N GLN A 62 6.95 13.35 -0.56
CA GLN A 62 7.16 14.56 0.24
C GLN A 62 8.48 14.52 1.02
N LEU A 63 8.82 13.36 1.60
CA LEU A 63 10.09 13.18 2.31
C LEU A 63 11.30 13.33 1.37
N VAL A 64 11.23 12.70 0.20
CA VAL A 64 12.26 12.79 -0.83
C VAL A 64 12.44 14.23 -1.31
N GLU A 65 11.35 14.94 -1.57
CA GLU A 65 11.37 16.35 -1.97
C GLU A 65 12.00 17.22 -0.88
N ALA A 66 11.59 17.05 0.38
CA ALA A 66 12.17 17.77 1.52
C ALA A 66 13.68 17.50 1.71
N MET A 67 14.16 16.30 1.36
CA MET A 67 15.59 15.98 1.37
C MET A 67 16.36 16.65 0.23
N MET A 68 15.74 16.81 -0.94
CA MET A 68 16.33 17.51 -2.09
C MET A 68 16.31 19.04 -1.93
N GLU A 69 15.31 19.59 -1.24
CA GLU A 69 15.16 21.03 -0.97
C GLU A 69 16.03 21.56 0.17
N ARG A 70 16.77 20.69 0.89
CA ARG A 70 17.81 21.12 1.84
C ARG A 70 19.17 21.17 1.15
N PRO A 71 19.58 22.29 0.51
CA PRO A 71 20.98 22.50 0.22
C PRO A 71 21.70 22.65 1.56
N SER A 72 22.82 21.94 1.70
CA SER A 72 23.84 22.06 2.74
C SER A 72 23.90 23.43 3.41
N ALA A 73 23.11 23.65 4.46
CA ALA A 73 23.26 24.81 5.34
C ALA A 73 24.29 24.49 6.43
N THR A 74 25.46 23.99 6.05
CA THR A 74 26.65 23.95 6.92
C THR A 74 27.87 23.72 6.05
N LEU A 75 28.52 24.80 5.62
CA LEU A 75 29.94 24.88 5.28
C LEU A 75 30.27 26.37 5.04
N HIS A 76 30.27 27.15 6.12
CA HIS A 76 31.02 28.41 6.24
C HIS A 76 31.36 28.64 7.71
#